data_AF-A0A7J6U439-F1
#
_entry.id   AF-A0A7J6U439-F1
#
_cell.length_a   1.000
_cell.length_b   1.000
_cell.length_c   1.000
_cell.angle_alpha   90.00
_cell.angle_beta   90.00
_cell.angle_gamma   90.00
#
_symmetry.space_group_name_H-M   'P 1'
#
loop_
_entity.id
_entity.type
_entity.pdbx_description
1 polymer ?
#
loop_
_entity_poly.entity_id
_entity_poly.type
_entity_poly.pdbx_seq_one_letter_code
_entity_poly.pdbx_strand_id
1 'polypeptide(L)'
;MSVVHHILARERGISAAQKIVDGRTIFERVGGQMVVESIVETMFSGILRDPRVLFFFSMEAARVEKLKEMMVMFLVGLFGGPQKYDASTIRKVHYPLNITDFHVDCILENLTVACELNDLDASLADDITEVVSRARPSVTMGCTVRLELARKRTESAGTQGLWSQLGESKGLEAFVDRLYDSLQADERVKHFFAGSKLEELKRNQCTYLKQVFGGTVEYDGRDLPTIHANIRVSDFHFDSFLELALREFGNVGLDPDAIDECIVLLETVRDSVVHPSLRDHDVRKVQEAANRKPLYDRLGGERTVTMVVEEVYGRALTDDRLRSFFEKNKAKVQSIKKKMAQYICGAIGGPSAYDVADMKPAHYSMNITSFHFDAVIEILREVMHQMDIPSGDAAQVSRALQGARENVCTGYIVRTEIAKRSLAKGSDQMFRRLGESEGLARIFDMVYSMAVNDQRIKHF
;
A
#
# COMPACT_ATOMS: atom_id res chain seq x y z
N MET A 1 38.21 6.73 -21.65
CA MET A 1 36.92 6.05 -21.84
C MET A 1 36.66 5.21 -20.60
N SER A 2 35.54 5.46 -19.91
CA SER A 2 35.23 4.85 -18.61
C SER A 2 35.11 3.32 -18.68
N VAL A 3 35.51 2.63 -17.61
CA VAL A 3 35.30 1.17 -17.40
C VAL A 3 33.84 0.79 -17.65
N VAL A 4 32.90 1.67 -17.30
CA VAL A 4 31.47 1.53 -17.57
C VAL A 4 31.17 1.38 -19.07
N HIS A 5 31.82 2.17 -19.93
CA HIS A 5 31.63 2.09 -21.38
C HIS A 5 32.11 0.74 -21.94
N HIS A 6 33.23 0.20 -21.43
CA HIS A 6 33.73 -1.11 -21.85
C HIS A 6 32.82 -2.26 -21.34
N ILE A 7 32.26 -2.15 -20.14
CA ILE A 7 31.33 -3.16 -19.59
C ILE A 7 30.00 -3.14 -20.34
N LEU A 8 29.45 -1.96 -20.64
CA LEU A 8 28.22 -1.82 -21.43
C LEU A 8 28.39 -2.31 -22.88
N ALA A 9 29.59 -2.18 -23.46
CA ALA A 9 29.92 -2.60 -24.82
C ALA A 9 30.33 -4.07 -24.96
N ARG A 10 30.54 -4.81 -23.86
CA ARG A 10 30.93 -6.23 -23.91
C ARG A 10 29.72 -7.08 -24.28
N GLU A 11 29.52 -7.25 -25.58
CA GLU A 11 28.51 -8.08 -26.21
C GLU A 11 28.66 -9.55 -25.79
N ARG A 12 27.75 -10.00 -24.93
CA ARG A 12 27.13 -11.29 -25.14
C ARG A 12 25.67 -10.95 -25.32
N GLY A 13 25.22 -10.83 -26.57
CA GLY A 13 23.79 -10.83 -26.84
C GLY A 13 23.18 -11.99 -26.04
N ILE A 14 22.02 -11.77 -25.43
CA ILE A 14 21.23 -12.90 -24.94
C ILE A 14 20.98 -13.72 -26.21
N SER A 15 21.77 -14.78 -26.40
CA SER A 15 21.53 -15.74 -27.46
C SER A 15 20.23 -16.40 -27.06
N ALA A 16 19.13 -15.85 -27.56
CA ALA A 16 17.84 -16.49 -27.52
C ALA A 16 17.92 -17.68 -28.49
N ALA A 17 18.72 -18.69 -28.15
CA ALA A 17 18.42 -20.04 -28.60
C ALA A 17 17.00 -20.28 -28.10
N GLN A 18 16.05 -20.12 -29.02
CA GLN A 18 14.63 -20.25 -28.74
C GLN A 18 14.45 -21.61 -28.08
N LYS A 19 13.87 -21.62 -26.88
CA LYS A 19 13.55 -22.88 -26.24
C LYS A 19 12.44 -23.53 -27.06
N ILE A 20 12.77 -24.67 -27.67
CA ILE A 20 11.84 -25.49 -28.43
C ILE A 20 11.55 -26.72 -27.58
N VAL A 21 10.27 -26.99 -27.34
CA VAL A 21 9.79 -28.16 -26.62
C VAL A 21 8.76 -28.83 -27.51
N ASP A 22 8.98 -30.11 -27.80
CA ASP A 22 8.15 -30.91 -28.72
C ASP A 22 7.95 -30.24 -30.09
N GLY A 23 9.01 -29.63 -30.63
CA GLY A 23 9.00 -28.97 -31.94
C GLY A 23 8.25 -27.64 -31.99
N ARG A 24 7.74 -27.14 -30.85
CA ARG A 24 7.07 -25.84 -30.74
C ARG A 24 7.86 -24.87 -29.88
N THR A 25 7.78 -23.59 -30.24
CA THR A 25 8.27 -22.48 -29.42
C THR A 25 7.43 -22.30 -28.16
N ILE A 26 7.96 -21.61 -27.15
CA ILE A 26 7.18 -21.23 -25.96
C ILE A 26 5.97 -20.37 -26.37
N PHE A 27 6.12 -19.50 -27.37
CA PHE A 27 5.05 -18.62 -27.85
C PHE A 27 3.86 -19.42 -28.41
N GLU A 28 4.15 -20.46 -29.20
CA GLU A 28 3.12 -21.37 -29.73
C GLU A 28 2.45 -22.19 -28.62
N ARG A 29 3.21 -22.60 -27.60
CA ARG A 29 2.67 -23.35 -26.45
C ARG A 29 1.79 -22.50 -25.53
N VAL A 30 2.14 -21.22 -25.33
CA VAL A 30 1.34 -20.25 -24.57
C VAL A 30 0.02 -19.91 -25.28
N GLY A 31 -0.08 -20.11 -26.59
CA GLY A 31 -1.28 -19.78 -27.37
C GLY A 31 -1.25 -18.39 -28.00
N GLY A 32 -0.06 -17.79 -28.13
CA GLY A 32 0.15 -16.54 -28.84
C GLY A 32 0.02 -15.26 -27.98
N GLN A 33 -0.03 -14.12 -28.65
CA GLN A 33 0.15 -12.80 -28.01
C GLN A 33 -0.94 -12.45 -27.00
N MET A 34 -2.21 -12.79 -27.26
CA MET A 34 -3.32 -12.45 -26.34
C MET A 34 -3.13 -13.07 -24.95
N VAL A 35 -2.60 -14.29 -24.88
CA VAL A 35 -2.34 -14.95 -23.59
C VAL A 35 -1.14 -14.32 -22.89
N VAL A 36 -0.10 -13.92 -23.65
CA VAL A 36 1.04 -13.16 -23.09
C VAL A 36 0.57 -11.82 -22.51
N GLU A 37 -0.32 -11.10 -23.19
CA GLU A 37 -0.93 -9.85 -22.68
C GLU A 37 -1.69 -10.09 -21.37
N SER A 38 -2.50 -11.16 -21.30
CA SER A 38 -3.23 -11.54 -20.08
C SER A 38 -2.30 -11.88 -18.91
N ILE A 39 -1.22 -12.64 -19.17
CA ILE A 39 -0.18 -12.95 -18.18
C ILE A 39 0.48 -11.67 -17.68
N VAL A 40 0.85 -10.74 -18.57
CA VAL A 40 1.48 -9.48 -18.18
C VAL A 40 0.53 -8.62 -17.33
N GLU A 41 -0.75 -8.53 -17.69
CA GLU A 41 -1.73 -7.79 -16.90
C GLU A 41 -1.88 -8.37 -15.49
N THR A 42 -2.02 -9.70 -15.42
CA THR A 42 -2.13 -10.46 -14.16
C THR A 42 -0.87 -10.29 -13.30
N MET A 43 0.31 -10.37 -13.90
CA MET A 43 1.60 -10.17 -13.24
C MET A 43 1.75 -8.76 -12.68
N PHE A 44 1.42 -7.73 -13.47
CA PHE A 44 1.50 -6.34 -13.02
C PHE A 44 0.48 -6.01 -11.93
N SER A 45 -0.67 -6.67 -11.88
CA SER A 45 -1.63 -6.51 -10.79
C SER A 45 -1.06 -6.97 -9.43
N GLY A 46 -0.16 -7.96 -9.44
CA GLY A 46 0.64 -8.38 -8.28
C GLY A 46 1.80 -7.43 -7.97
N ILE A 47 2.64 -7.13 -8.97
CA ILE A 47 3.83 -6.27 -8.81
C ILE A 47 3.50 -4.91 -8.19
N LEU A 48 2.39 -4.29 -8.61
CA LEU A 48 1.97 -2.98 -8.10
C LEU A 48 1.45 -3.02 -6.65
N ARG A 49 1.43 -4.20 -6.02
CA ARG A 49 1.04 -4.41 -4.63
C ARG A 49 2.11 -5.18 -3.83
N ASP A 50 3.20 -5.57 -4.47
CA ASP A 50 4.30 -6.32 -3.87
C ASP A 50 5.33 -5.35 -3.26
N PRO A 51 5.38 -5.20 -1.93
CA PRO A 51 6.28 -4.25 -1.27
C PRO A 51 7.76 -4.59 -1.46
N ARG A 52 8.11 -5.76 -2.02
CA ARG A 52 9.49 -6.16 -2.32
C ARG A 52 10.03 -5.52 -3.60
N VAL A 53 9.15 -5.09 -4.49
CA VAL A 53 9.54 -4.51 -5.79
C VAL A 53 8.78 -3.23 -6.16
N LEU A 54 7.74 -2.85 -5.41
CA LEU A 54 6.88 -1.69 -5.66
C LEU A 54 7.64 -0.39 -5.90
N PHE A 55 8.80 -0.23 -5.26
CA PHE A 55 9.66 0.94 -5.42
C PHE A 55 9.99 1.21 -6.89
N PHE A 56 10.33 0.17 -7.67
CA PHE A 56 10.68 0.30 -9.09
C PHE A 56 9.49 0.69 -9.98
N PHE A 57 8.27 0.59 -9.45
CA PHE A 57 7.02 0.84 -10.17
C PHE A 57 6.21 2.01 -9.61
N SER A 58 6.81 2.80 -8.71
CA SER A 58 6.20 4.00 -8.14
C SER A 58 6.23 5.15 -9.15
N MET A 59 5.32 5.11 -10.12
CA MET A 59 5.24 6.06 -11.23
C MET A 59 3.79 6.28 -11.70
N GLU A 60 3.59 7.30 -12.53
CA GLU A 60 2.30 7.61 -13.15
C GLU A 60 1.70 6.40 -13.89
N ALA A 61 0.38 6.23 -13.78
CA ALA A 61 -0.33 5.07 -14.36
C ALA A 61 -0.06 4.90 -15.87
N ALA A 62 -0.03 6.01 -16.62
CA ALA A 62 0.28 5.96 -18.06
C ALA A 62 1.68 5.41 -18.36
N ARG A 63 2.64 5.62 -17.46
CA ARG A 63 4.01 5.09 -17.59
C ARG A 63 4.05 3.60 -17.26
N VAL A 64 3.24 3.15 -16.29
CA VAL A 64 3.06 1.72 -15.99
C VAL A 64 2.46 0.98 -17.19
N GLU A 65 1.44 1.54 -17.84
CA GLU A 65 0.85 0.93 -19.04
C GLU A 65 1.87 0.77 -20.17
N LYS A 66 2.71 1.79 -20.40
CA LYS A 66 3.82 1.68 -21.35
C LYS A 66 4.82 0.59 -20.98
N LEU A 67 5.11 0.40 -19.68
CA LEU A 67 5.98 -0.69 -19.22
C LEU A 67 5.35 -2.07 -19.47
N LYS A 68 4.04 -2.21 -19.29
CA LYS A 68 3.32 -3.46 -19.63
C LYS A 68 3.44 -3.76 -21.12
N GLU A 69 3.20 -2.77 -22.00
CA GLU A 69 3.38 -2.93 -23.45
C GLU A 69 4.82 -3.38 -23.81
N MET A 70 5.83 -2.75 -23.20
CA MET A 70 7.23 -3.13 -23.40
C MET A 70 7.51 -4.56 -22.89
N MET A 71 6.91 -4.96 -21.78
CA MET A 71 7.03 -6.31 -21.23
C MET A 71 6.39 -7.35 -22.16
N VAL A 72 5.20 -7.09 -22.70
CA VAL A 72 4.56 -7.96 -23.70
C VAL A 72 5.48 -8.15 -24.90
N MET A 73 6.00 -7.05 -25.46
CA MET A 73 6.90 -7.10 -26.61
C MET A 73 8.19 -7.89 -26.32
N PHE A 74 8.76 -7.70 -25.14
CA PHE A 74 9.91 -8.45 -24.67
C PHE A 74 9.61 -9.95 -24.56
N LEU A 75 8.52 -10.33 -23.87
CA LEU A 75 8.15 -11.73 -23.68
C LEU A 75 7.78 -12.42 -24.99
N VAL A 76 7.01 -11.76 -25.87
CA VAL A 76 6.67 -12.31 -27.19
C VAL A 76 7.94 -12.64 -28.00
N GLY A 77 8.90 -11.71 -28.05
CA GLY A 77 10.15 -11.95 -28.75
C GLY A 77 11.01 -13.04 -28.10
N LEU A 78 11.07 -13.05 -26.76
CA LEU A 78 11.81 -14.04 -26.00
C LEU A 78 11.23 -15.46 -26.14
N PHE A 79 9.91 -15.58 -26.27
CA PHE A 79 9.19 -16.84 -26.44
C PHE A 79 9.20 -17.36 -27.89
N GLY A 80 9.75 -16.59 -28.84
CA GLY A 80 9.86 -16.99 -30.25
C GLY A 80 8.72 -16.51 -31.15
N GLY A 81 7.95 -15.52 -30.70
CA GLY A 81 6.92 -14.87 -31.50
C GLY A 81 7.47 -13.89 -32.55
N PRO A 82 6.59 -13.20 -33.29
CA PRO A 82 6.98 -12.35 -34.42
C PRO A 82 7.72 -11.07 -34.03
N GLN A 83 7.61 -10.66 -32.75
CA GLN A 83 8.21 -9.43 -32.26
C GLN A 83 9.71 -9.61 -32.03
N LYS A 84 10.48 -8.59 -32.40
CA LYS A 84 11.91 -8.52 -32.08
C LYS A 84 12.10 -7.52 -30.95
N TYR A 85 12.76 -7.95 -29.89
CA TYR A 85 13.17 -7.08 -28.81
C TYR A 85 14.70 -6.98 -28.79
N ASP A 86 15.23 -5.76 -28.74
CA ASP A 86 16.66 -5.54 -28.61
C ASP A 86 17.11 -5.77 -27.16
N ALA A 87 17.64 -6.97 -26.89
CA ALA A 87 18.21 -7.31 -25.60
C ALA A 87 19.34 -6.35 -25.15
N SER A 88 19.99 -5.63 -26.08
CA SER A 88 21.05 -4.65 -25.76
C SER A 88 20.53 -3.46 -24.96
N THR A 89 19.22 -3.17 -25.05
CA THR A 89 18.60 -2.06 -24.31
C THR A 89 18.40 -2.39 -22.84
N ILE A 90 18.19 -3.67 -22.48
CA ILE A 90 17.93 -4.12 -21.09
C ILE A 90 19.06 -3.67 -20.18
N ARG A 91 20.31 -3.98 -20.52
CA ARG A 91 21.45 -3.63 -19.66
C ARG A 91 21.52 -2.12 -19.46
N LYS A 92 21.37 -1.33 -20.52
CA LYS A 92 21.51 0.15 -20.43
C LYS A 92 20.47 0.77 -19.51
N VAL A 93 19.21 0.33 -19.58
CA VAL A 93 18.13 0.91 -18.78
C VAL A 93 18.13 0.41 -17.34
N HIS A 94 18.57 -0.83 -17.08
CA HIS A 94 18.61 -1.41 -15.75
C HIS A 94 19.92 -1.15 -15.00
N TYR A 95 21.04 -0.86 -15.69
CA TYR A 95 22.33 -0.59 -15.05
C TYR A 95 22.28 0.45 -13.90
N PRO A 96 21.60 1.60 -14.04
CA PRO A 96 21.53 2.56 -12.93
C PRO A 96 20.62 2.08 -11.79
N LEU A 97 19.69 1.17 -12.06
CA LEU A 97 18.75 0.64 -11.09
C LEU A 97 19.51 -0.38 -10.21
N ASN A 98 19.49 -0.21 -8.90
CA ASN A 98 20.17 -1.10 -7.95
C ASN A 98 19.39 -2.43 -7.79
N ILE A 99 19.13 -3.12 -8.90
CA ILE A 99 18.33 -4.34 -8.93
C ILE A 99 19.23 -5.53 -8.54
N THR A 100 18.83 -6.25 -7.51
CA THR A 100 19.53 -7.41 -6.96
C THR A 100 18.91 -8.70 -7.48
N ASP A 101 19.54 -9.84 -7.22
CA ASP A 101 18.95 -11.15 -7.54
C ASP A 101 17.63 -11.39 -6.79
N PHE A 102 17.51 -10.90 -5.56
CA PHE A 102 16.28 -10.94 -4.78
C PHE A 102 15.12 -10.23 -5.50
N HIS A 103 15.35 -9.03 -6.06
CA HIS A 103 14.33 -8.32 -6.82
C HIS A 103 13.91 -9.09 -8.07
N VAL A 104 14.86 -9.73 -8.78
CA VAL A 104 14.54 -10.57 -9.94
C VAL A 104 13.71 -11.79 -9.53
N ASP A 105 14.02 -12.42 -8.40
CA ASP A 105 13.27 -13.56 -7.87
C ASP A 105 11.81 -13.15 -7.56
N CYS A 106 11.58 -11.99 -6.97
CA CYS A 106 10.24 -11.45 -6.71
C CYS A 106 9.44 -11.22 -8.01
N ILE A 107 10.10 -10.74 -9.08
CA ILE A 107 9.47 -10.56 -10.39
C ILE A 107 9.12 -11.90 -11.03
N LEU A 108 10.01 -12.89 -10.93
CA LEU A 108 9.76 -14.25 -11.45
C LEU A 108 8.64 -14.95 -10.66
N GLU A 109 8.56 -14.76 -9.35
CA GLU A 109 7.45 -15.27 -8.53
C GLU A 109 6.11 -14.68 -9.00
N ASN A 110 6.05 -13.36 -9.25
CA ASN A 110 4.88 -12.71 -9.82
C ASN A 110 4.51 -13.25 -11.21
N LEU A 111 5.50 -13.57 -12.04
CA LEU A 111 5.26 -14.18 -13.35
C LEU A 111 4.72 -15.61 -13.23
N THR A 112 5.31 -16.45 -12.37
CA THR A 112 4.87 -17.83 -12.17
C THR A 112 3.41 -17.87 -11.69
N VAL A 113 3.06 -17.07 -10.68
CA VAL A 113 1.67 -16.97 -10.21
C VAL A 113 0.74 -16.48 -11.31
N ALA A 114 1.19 -15.52 -12.12
CA ALA A 114 0.37 -15.02 -13.23
C ALA A 114 0.11 -16.10 -14.28
N CYS A 115 1.09 -16.94 -14.61
CA CYS A 115 0.90 -18.09 -15.49
C CYS A 115 -0.16 -19.06 -14.93
N GLU A 116 -0.08 -19.38 -13.65
CA GLU A 116 -1.04 -20.29 -12.99
C GLU A 116 -2.46 -19.73 -12.96
N LEU A 117 -2.64 -18.43 -12.69
CA LEU A 117 -3.95 -17.78 -12.69
C LEU A 117 -4.54 -17.62 -14.11
N ASN A 118 -3.72 -17.81 -15.14
CA ASN A 118 -4.15 -17.88 -16.54
C ASN A 118 -4.29 -19.34 -17.03
N ASP A 119 -4.35 -20.31 -16.12
CA ASP A 119 -4.56 -21.73 -16.41
C ASP A 119 -3.47 -22.37 -17.32
N LEU A 120 -2.24 -21.86 -17.29
CA LEU A 120 -1.12 -22.51 -17.97
C LEU A 120 -0.68 -23.77 -17.21
N ASP A 121 -0.27 -24.79 -17.96
CA ASP A 121 0.28 -26.01 -17.35
C ASP A 121 1.61 -25.72 -16.63
N ALA A 122 1.85 -26.43 -15.52
CA ALA A 122 3.02 -26.18 -14.67
C ALA A 122 4.35 -26.32 -15.43
N SER A 123 4.45 -27.29 -16.35
CA SER A 123 5.64 -27.49 -17.18
C SER A 123 5.91 -26.29 -18.09
N LEU A 124 4.87 -25.73 -18.71
CA LEU A 124 4.98 -24.51 -19.50
C LEU A 124 5.33 -23.29 -18.64
N ALA A 125 4.76 -23.16 -17.44
CA ALA A 125 5.12 -22.09 -16.50
C ALA A 125 6.61 -22.17 -16.10
N ASP A 126 7.12 -23.36 -15.82
CA ASP A 126 8.55 -23.59 -15.54
C ASP A 126 9.43 -23.21 -16.73
N ASP A 127 9.01 -23.59 -17.95
CA ASP A 127 9.73 -23.26 -19.18
C ASP A 127 9.77 -21.74 -19.44
N ILE A 128 8.68 -21.03 -19.15
CA ILE A 128 8.59 -19.57 -19.21
C ILE A 128 9.57 -18.95 -18.21
N THR A 129 9.53 -19.37 -16.96
CA THR A 129 10.40 -18.84 -15.89
C THR A 129 11.87 -19.09 -16.19
N GLU A 130 12.24 -20.28 -16.70
CA GLU A 130 13.61 -20.57 -17.14
C GLU A 130 14.06 -19.60 -18.24
N VAL A 131 13.23 -19.40 -19.27
CA VAL A 131 13.56 -18.56 -20.41
C VAL A 131 13.71 -17.09 -19.99
N VAL A 132 12.82 -16.59 -19.14
CA VAL A 132 12.88 -15.21 -18.62
C VAL A 132 14.08 -15.00 -17.69
N SER A 133 14.45 -16.00 -16.88
CA SER A 133 15.62 -15.96 -16.00
C SER A 133 16.94 -15.75 -16.77
N ARG A 134 17.00 -16.05 -18.07
CA ARG A 134 18.18 -15.76 -18.93
C ARG A 134 18.50 -14.26 -19.02
N ALA A 135 17.52 -13.38 -18.75
CA ALA A 135 17.73 -11.94 -18.74
C ALA A 135 18.38 -11.43 -17.43
N ARG A 136 18.41 -12.25 -16.37
CA ARG A 136 18.91 -11.88 -15.03
C ARG A 136 20.28 -11.20 -15.06
N PRO A 137 21.33 -11.74 -15.74
CA PRO A 137 22.65 -11.10 -15.72
C PRO A 137 22.66 -9.72 -16.39
N SER A 138 21.72 -9.44 -17.29
CA SER A 138 21.61 -8.12 -17.93
C SER A 138 20.91 -7.11 -17.02
N VAL A 139 19.99 -7.58 -16.17
CA VAL A 139 19.23 -6.75 -15.24
C VAL A 139 20.04 -6.43 -13.97
N THR A 140 20.76 -7.42 -13.41
CA THR A 140 21.49 -7.25 -12.13
C THR A 140 22.89 -6.67 -12.28
N MET A 141 23.42 -6.57 -13.52
CA MET A 141 24.78 -6.15 -13.83
C MET A 141 25.21 -4.86 -13.11
N GLY A 142 24.33 -3.86 -13.05
CA GLY A 142 24.61 -2.58 -12.41
C GLY A 142 24.94 -2.72 -10.92
N CYS A 143 24.15 -3.49 -10.19
CA CYS A 143 24.38 -3.78 -8.78
C CYS A 143 25.67 -4.61 -8.59
N THR A 144 25.82 -5.70 -9.33
CA THR A 144 26.97 -6.61 -9.22
C THR A 144 28.32 -5.89 -9.46
N VAL A 145 28.39 -5.03 -10.49
CA VAL A 145 29.61 -4.29 -10.80
C VAL A 145 29.93 -3.27 -9.72
N ARG A 146 28.94 -2.52 -9.21
CA ARG A 146 29.16 -1.52 -8.17
C ARG A 146 29.56 -2.15 -6.84
N LEU A 147 28.97 -3.29 -6.46
CA LEU A 147 29.41 -4.13 -5.32
C LEU A 147 30.88 -4.54 -5.41
N GLU A 148 31.29 -5.07 -6.55
CA GLU A 148 32.67 -5.52 -6.74
C GLU A 148 33.67 -4.35 -6.71
N LEU A 149 33.31 -3.20 -7.27
CA LEU A 149 34.15 -1.99 -7.24
C LEU A 149 34.27 -1.42 -5.83
N ALA A 150 33.15 -1.31 -5.10
CA ALA A 150 33.12 -0.85 -3.72
C ALA A 150 34.00 -1.75 -2.83
N ARG A 151 33.80 -3.06 -2.89
CA ARG A 151 34.59 -4.04 -2.14
C ARG A 151 36.08 -3.89 -2.38
N LYS A 152 36.50 -3.82 -3.65
CA LYS A 152 37.93 -3.66 -4.00
C LYS A 152 38.51 -2.38 -3.43
N ARG A 153 37.79 -1.25 -3.49
CA ARG A 153 38.28 0.04 -2.96
C ARG A 153 38.33 0.04 -1.44
N THR A 154 37.36 -0.53 -0.74
CA THR A 154 37.40 -0.69 0.72
C THR A 154 38.57 -1.59 1.16
N GLU A 155 38.89 -2.64 0.41
CA GLU A 155 40.01 -3.55 0.70
C GLU A 155 41.40 -2.94 0.40
N SER A 156 41.49 -1.96 -0.52
CA SER A 156 42.77 -1.44 -1.04
C SER A 156 43.07 0.03 -0.72
N ALA A 157 42.12 0.80 -0.19
CA ALA A 157 42.32 2.22 0.08
C ALA A 157 42.81 2.47 1.51
N GLY A 158 44.03 2.97 1.64
CA GLY A 158 44.52 3.66 2.84
C GLY A 158 43.83 5.02 3.03
N THR A 159 44.58 6.09 3.29
CA THR A 159 44.06 7.44 3.63
C THR A 159 43.34 8.20 2.50
N GLN A 160 43.11 7.57 1.34
CA GLN A 160 42.30 8.11 0.22
C GLN A 160 40.95 7.39 0.04
N GLY A 161 40.48 6.67 1.06
CA GLY A 161 39.20 5.96 1.01
C GLY A 161 37.96 6.86 1.03
N LEU A 162 36.79 6.21 0.88
CA LEU A 162 35.45 6.83 0.87
C LEU A 162 35.22 7.83 2.01
N TRP A 163 35.77 7.53 3.19
CA TRP A 163 35.75 8.39 4.37
C TRP A 163 36.34 9.80 4.14
N SER A 164 37.44 9.92 3.41
CA SER A 164 38.07 11.22 3.11
C SER A 164 37.26 12.01 2.07
N GLN A 165 36.72 11.31 1.05
CA GLN A 165 35.86 11.92 0.03
C GLN A 165 34.54 12.45 0.60
N LEU A 166 34.03 11.82 1.67
CA LEU A 166 32.85 12.27 2.42
C LEU A 166 33.07 13.58 3.20
N GLY A 167 34.24 14.22 3.14
CA GLY A 167 34.56 15.40 3.94
C GLY A 167 34.68 15.07 5.44
N GLU A 168 35.07 13.83 5.73
CA GLU A 168 35.25 13.28 7.08
C GLU A 168 34.01 13.53 7.96
N SER A 169 34.20 13.94 9.23
CA SER A 169 33.08 14.12 10.17
C SER A 169 32.13 15.22 9.72
N LYS A 170 32.63 16.34 9.22
CA LYS A 170 31.79 17.50 8.89
C LYS A 170 30.90 17.23 7.68
N GLY A 171 31.43 16.57 6.65
CA GLY A 171 30.63 16.24 5.46
C GLY A 171 29.62 15.13 5.74
N LEU A 172 29.98 14.11 6.54
CA LEU A 172 29.01 13.08 6.95
C LEU A 172 27.89 13.66 7.83
N GLU A 173 28.20 14.55 8.78
CA GLU A 173 27.19 15.22 9.60
C GLU A 173 26.23 16.05 8.75
N ALA A 174 26.76 16.82 7.79
CA ALA A 174 25.94 17.59 6.85
C ALA A 174 25.04 16.69 5.97
N PHE A 175 25.55 15.53 5.53
CA PHE A 175 24.76 14.53 4.83
C PHE A 175 23.64 13.97 5.70
N VAL A 176 23.95 13.54 6.93
CA VAL A 176 22.97 12.96 7.86
C VAL A 176 21.87 13.98 8.17
N ASP A 177 22.21 15.25 8.40
CA ASP A 177 21.21 16.30 8.63
C ASP A 177 20.23 16.41 7.44
N ARG A 178 20.75 16.53 6.22
CA ARG A 178 19.93 16.63 5.00
C ARG A 178 19.09 15.37 4.74
N LEU A 179 19.65 14.19 5.02
CA LEU A 179 18.95 12.94 4.90
C LEU A 179 17.75 12.90 5.84
N TYR A 180 17.90 13.30 7.10
CA TYR A 180 16.80 13.32 8.05
C TYR A 180 15.74 14.39 7.74
N ASP A 181 16.13 15.54 7.19
CA ASP A 181 15.17 16.53 6.68
C ASP A 181 14.33 15.93 5.54
N SER A 182 14.99 15.19 4.65
CA SER A 182 14.33 14.47 3.55
C SER A 182 13.42 13.35 4.03
N LEU A 183 13.86 12.56 5.01
CA LEU A 183 13.08 11.47 5.60
C LEU A 183 11.82 11.98 6.31
N GLN A 184 11.88 13.16 6.93
CA GLN A 184 10.70 13.78 7.57
C GLN A 184 9.72 14.38 6.56
N ALA A 185 10.20 14.77 5.38
CA ALA A 185 9.38 15.30 4.30
C ALA A 185 8.74 14.20 3.43
N ASP A 186 9.30 12.99 3.40
CA ASP A 186 8.85 11.91 2.52
C ASP A 186 7.69 11.11 3.14
N GLU A 187 6.50 11.20 2.54
CA GLU A 187 5.28 10.49 2.99
C GLU A 187 5.47 8.98 3.14
N ARG A 188 6.37 8.37 2.37
CA ARG A 188 6.60 6.91 2.37
C ARG A 188 7.28 6.46 3.67
N VAL A 189 8.07 7.31 4.32
CA VAL A 189 8.94 6.90 5.44
C VAL A 189 8.87 7.81 6.67
N LYS A 190 8.31 9.02 6.57
CA LYS A 190 8.25 9.98 7.69
C LYS A 190 7.60 9.44 8.97
N HIS A 191 6.68 8.48 8.82
CA HIS A 191 5.95 7.91 9.94
C HIS A 191 6.83 7.10 10.90
N PHE A 192 7.98 6.58 10.44
CA PHE A 192 8.95 5.90 11.31
C PHE A 192 9.65 6.84 12.29
N PHE A 193 9.64 8.15 12.01
CA PHE A 193 10.38 9.15 12.77
C PHE A 193 9.47 10.01 13.67
N ALA A 194 8.16 9.79 13.65
CA ALA A 194 7.20 10.55 14.45
C ALA A 194 7.43 10.33 15.96
N GLY A 195 7.63 11.43 16.71
CA GLY A 195 7.87 11.38 18.16
C GLY A 195 9.26 10.88 18.58
N SER A 196 10.18 10.70 17.62
CA SER A 196 11.53 10.23 17.89
C SER A 196 12.46 11.34 18.41
N LYS A 197 13.52 10.94 19.12
CA LYS A 197 14.61 11.84 19.51
C LYS A 197 15.59 12.01 18.35
N LEU A 198 15.23 12.85 17.40
CA LEU A 198 15.93 12.99 16.11
C LEU A 198 17.43 13.28 16.26
N GLU A 199 17.81 14.18 17.18
CA GLU A 199 19.23 14.51 17.39
C GLU A 199 20.05 13.31 17.90
N GLU A 200 19.46 12.47 18.76
CA GLU A 200 20.10 11.25 19.23
C GLU A 200 20.22 10.21 18.11
N LEU A 201 19.18 10.07 17.28
CA LEU A 201 19.18 9.20 16.11
C LEU A 201 20.23 9.62 15.07
N LYS A 202 20.27 10.92 14.72
CA LYS A 202 21.26 11.49 13.81
C LYS A 202 22.68 11.22 14.29
N ARG A 203 22.98 11.47 15.57
CA ARG A 203 24.29 11.19 16.16
C ARG A 203 24.66 9.72 16.06
N ASN A 204 23.76 8.81 16.45
CA ASN A 204 24.02 7.37 16.41
C ASN A 204 24.18 6.85 14.96
N GLN A 205 23.35 7.33 14.04
CA GLN A 205 23.45 7.02 12.60
C GLN A 205 24.76 7.53 12.03
N CYS A 206 25.19 8.74 12.40
CA CYS A 206 26.47 9.30 12.00
C CYS A 206 27.61 8.38 12.46
N THR A 207 27.68 8.00 13.75
CA THR A 207 28.68 7.05 14.26
C THR A 207 28.67 5.72 13.50
N TYR A 208 27.49 5.16 13.23
CA TYR A 208 27.37 3.91 12.47
C TYR A 208 27.91 4.05 11.04
N LEU A 209 27.54 5.12 10.34
CA LEU A 209 28.02 5.37 8.97
C LEU A 209 29.52 5.69 8.93
N LYS A 210 30.09 6.31 9.97
CA LYS A 210 31.56 6.46 10.10
C LYS A 210 32.23 5.09 10.03
N GLN A 211 31.75 4.10 10.79
CA GLN A 211 32.29 2.74 10.75
C GLN A 211 32.08 2.10 9.36
N VAL A 212 30.86 2.16 8.81
CA VAL A 212 30.52 1.51 7.54
C VAL A 212 31.34 2.04 6.37
N PHE A 213 31.65 3.35 6.35
CA PHE A 213 32.43 3.98 5.30
C PHE A 213 33.95 3.97 5.54
N GLY A 214 34.43 3.19 6.52
CA GLY A 214 35.86 2.96 6.76
C GLY A 214 36.55 3.97 7.67
N GLY A 215 35.78 4.74 8.46
CA GLY A 215 36.31 5.56 9.55
C GLY A 215 36.86 4.71 10.71
N THR A 216 37.68 5.31 11.56
CA THR A 216 38.35 4.63 12.68
C THR A 216 37.47 4.45 13.92
N VAL A 217 36.20 4.85 13.85
CA VAL A 217 35.26 4.82 14.97
C VAL A 217 34.53 3.48 14.96
N GLU A 218 34.44 2.85 16.13
CA GLU A 218 33.56 1.70 16.34
C GLU A 218 32.20 2.18 16.87
N TYR A 219 31.14 1.65 16.28
CA TYR A 219 29.78 1.81 16.74
C TYR A 219 29.54 0.90 17.94
N ASP A 220 29.22 1.50 19.09
CA ASP A 220 29.01 0.83 20.38
C ASP A 220 27.52 0.73 20.77
N GLY A 221 26.62 1.12 19.86
CA GLY A 221 25.18 1.03 20.07
C GLY A 221 24.62 -0.38 19.91
N ARG A 222 23.30 -0.50 20.04
CA ARG A 222 22.58 -1.77 19.80
C ARG A 222 22.73 -2.17 18.33
N ASP A 223 22.84 -3.47 18.06
CA ASP A 223 22.92 -3.98 16.69
C ASP A 223 21.66 -3.63 15.88
N LEU A 224 21.83 -3.49 14.56
CA LEU A 224 20.75 -3.11 13.65
C LEU A 224 19.52 -4.02 13.74
N PRO A 225 19.65 -5.37 13.75
CA PRO A 225 18.51 -6.26 13.92
C PRO A 225 17.73 -5.97 15.20
N THR A 226 18.41 -5.78 16.34
CA THR A 226 17.77 -5.45 17.62
C THR A 226 17.04 -4.11 17.57
N ILE A 227 17.62 -3.09 16.92
CA ILE A 227 16.98 -1.77 16.77
C ILE A 227 15.71 -1.89 15.91
N HIS A 228 15.78 -2.63 14.81
CA HIS A 228 14.71 -2.71 13.81
C HIS A 228 13.70 -3.84 14.05
N ALA A 229 13.91 -4.71 15.05
CA ALA A 229 13.06 -5.86 15.35
C ALA A 229 11.57 -5.52 15.52
N ASN A 230 11.26 -4.35 16.10
CA ASN A 230 9.88 -3.89 16.29
C ASN A 230 9.46 -2.79 15.30
N ILE A 231 10.35 -2.45 14.37
CA ILE A 231 10.10 -1.46 13.33
C ILE A 231 9.69 -2.22 12.08
N ARG A 232 8.49 -1.95 11.58
CA ARG A 232 7.91 -2.66 10.42
C ARG A 232 8.46 -2.11 9.09
N VAL A 233 9.79 -2.00 8.98
CA VAL A 233 10.46 -1.60 7.74
C VAL A 233 10.34 -2.73 6.73
N SER A 234 9.82 -2.44 5.54
CA SER A 234 9.74 -3.37 4.42
C SER A 234 10.80 -3.01 3.39
N ASP A 235 11.00 -3.87 2.39
CA ASP A 235 11.89 -3.58 1.26
C ASP A 235 11.55 -2.25 0.57
N PHE A 236 10.26 -1.98 0.30
CA PHE A 236 9.81 -0.68 -0.22
C PHE A 236 10.29 0.52 0.59
N HIS A 237 10.23 0.43 1.92
CA HIS A 237 10.69 1.51 2.80
C HIS A 237 12.21 1.65 2.76
N PHE A 238 12.94 0.53 2.70
CA PHE A 238 14.39 0.53 2.61
C PHE A 238 14.88 1.10 1.27
N ASP A 239 14.24 0.73 0.15
CA ASP A 239 14.54 1.29 -1.16
C ASP A 239 14.27 2.80 -1.20
N SER A 240 13.16 3.24 -0.59
CA SER A 240 12.85 4.66 -0.44
C SER A 240 13.94 5.40 0.36
N PHE A 241 14.47 4.77 1.42
CA PHE A 241 15.60 5.31 2.16
C PHE A 241 16.87 5.42 1.30
N LEU A 242 17.21 4.39 0.50
CA LEU A 242 18.37 4.42 -0.39
C LEU A 242 18.24 5.48 -1.48
N GLU A 243 17.04 5.70 -2.02
CA GLU A 243 16.77 6.76 -2.98
C GLU A 243 17.06 8.15 -2.40
N LEU A 244 16.57 8.40 -1.18
CA LEU A 244 16.80 9.65 -0.48
C LEU A 244 18.29 9.82 -0.14
N ALA A 245 18.96 8.75 0.31
CA ALA A 245 20.40 8.76 0.54
C ALA A 245 21.18 9.09 -0.74
N LEU A 246 20.83 8.48 -1.87
CA LEU A 246 21.49 8.73 -3.17
C LEU A 246 21.37 10.20 -3.56
N ARG A 247 20.17 10.76 -3.42
CA ARG A 247 19.91 12.18 -3.70
C ARG A 247 20.71 13.09 -2.78
N GLU A 248 20.70 12.82 -1.47
CA GLU A 248 21.38 13.68 -0.50
C GLU A 248 22.91 13.57 -0.58
N PHE A 249 23.47 12.42 -0.94
CA PHE A 249 24.89 12.32 -1.28
C PHE A 249 25.26 13.22 -2.48
N GLY A 250 24.40 13.25 -3.50
CA GLY A 250 24.55 14.19 -4.62
C GLY A 250 24.50 15.65 -4.19
N ASN A 251 23.59 16.00 -3.26
CA ASN A 251 23.45 17.37 -2.75
C ASN A 251 24.62 17.85 -1.90
N VAL A 252 25.33 16.94 -1.22
CA VAL A 252 26.58 17.28 -0.51
C VAL A 252 27.82 17.27 -1.43
N GLY A 253 27.64 16.98 -2.72
CA GLY A 253 28.66 17.10 -3.74
C GLY A 253 29.62 15.91 -3.84
N LEU A 254 29.21 14.72 -3.40
CA LEU A 254 30.00 13.51 -3.63
C LEU A 254 30.10 13.21 -5.13
N ASP A 255 31.25 12.68 -5.54
CA ASP A 255 31.38 12.19 -6.91
C ASP A 255 30.52 10.93 -7.14
N PRO A 256 29.99 10.71 -8.36
CA PRO A 256 29.04 9.62 -8.61
C PRO A 256 29.55 8.22 -8.25
N ASP A 257 30.86 7.96 -8.40
CA ASP A 257 31.43 6.65 -8.05
C ASP A 257 31.39 6.45 -6.53
N ALA A 258 31.72 7.48 -5.74
CA ALA A 258 31.61 7.46 -4.28
C ALA A 258 30.14 7.32 -3.80
N ILE A 259 29.19 7.95 -4.48
CA ILE A 259 27.75 7.78 -4.18
C ILE A 259 27.35 6.32 -4.36
N ASP A 260 27.69 5.74 -5.51
CA ASP A 260 27.39 4.34 -5.83
C ASP A 260 27.98 3.40 -4.76
N GLU A 261 29.21 3.64 -4.31
CA GLU A 261 29.83 2.88 -3.23
C GLU A 261 29.09 3.01 -1.90
N CYS A 262 28.68 4.23 -1.52
CA CYS A 262 27.91 4.45 -0.31
C CYS A 262 26.58 3.68 -0.34
N ILE A 263 25.83 3.78 -1.45
CA ILE A 263 24.53 3.12 -1.62
C ILE A 263 24.67 1.60 -1.56
N VAL A 264 25.71 1.07 -2.19
CA VAL A 264 26.01 -0.36 -2.17
C VAL A 264 26.38 -0.85 -0.77
N LEU A 265 27.16 -0.10 -0.01
CA LEU A 265 27.46 -0.44 1.39
C LEU A 265 26.20 -0.40 2.26
N LEU A 266 25.33 0.60 2.06
CA LEU A 266 24.03 0.65 2.72
C LEU A 266 23.14 -0.54 2.33
N GLU A 267 23.16 -0.98 1.06
CA GLU A 267 22.42 -2.16 0.61
C GLU A 267 22.82 -3.42 1.40
N THR A 268 24.09 -3.58 1.78
CA THR A 268 24.55 -4.75 2.55
C THR A 268 23.89 -4.91 3.92
N VAL A 269 23.34 -3.82 4.49
CA VAL A 269 22.68 -3.87 5.80
C VAL A 269 21.18 -4.12 5.70
N ARG A 270 20.62 -4.27 4.50
CA ARG A 270 19.18 -4.50 4.27
C ARG A 270 18.63 -5.64 5.12
N ASP A 271 19.31 -6.78 5.16
CA ASP A 271 18.89 -7.97 5.92
C ASP A 271 18.83 -7.73 7.43
N SER A 272 19.56 -6.72 7.92
CA SER A 272 19.55 -6.33 9.33
C SER A 272 18.49 -5.28 9.67
N VAL A 273 17.86 -4.66 8.66
CA VAL A 273 16.92 -3.54 8.82
C VAL A 273 15.50 -3.92 8.41
N VAL A 274 15.35 -4.64 7.29
CA VAL A 274 14.05 -5.08 6.80
C VAL A 274 13.51 -6.17 7.70
N HIS A 275 12.27 -6.00 8.14
CA HIS A 275 11.62 -6.94 9.05
C HIS A 275 11.38 -8.29 8.32
N PRO A 276 11.85 -9.44 8.84
CA PRO A 276 11.75 -10.73 8.15
C PRO A 276 10.31 -11.11 7.77
N SER A 277 9.33 -10.83 8.63
CA SER A 277 7.92 -11.15 8.34
C SER A 277 7.28 -10.28 7.25
N LEU A 278 7.96 -9.23 6.78
CA LEU A 278 7.49 -8.39 5.68
C LEU A 278 8.10 -8.82 4.34
N ARG A 279 9.04 -9.77 4.36
CA ARG A 279 9.56 -10.44 3.18
C ARG A 279 8.70 -11.63 2.75
N ASP A 280 7.93 -12.17 3.70
CA ASP A 280 6.88 -13.15 3.40
C ASP A 280 5.69 -12.42 2.75
N HIS A 281 5.53 -12.64 1.45
CA HIS A 281 4.52 -11.97 0.63
C HIS A 281 3.81 -13.00 -0.25
N ASP A 282 2.56 -13.29 0.06
CA ASP A 282 1.72 -14.23 -0.69
C ASP A 282 1.25 -13.60 -2.00
N VAL A 283 2.10 -13.71 -3.02
CA VAL A 283 1.87 -13.18 -4.38
C VAL A 283 0.57 -13.71 -4.97
N ARG A 284 0.27 -15.00 -4.79
CA ARG A 284 -0.97 -15.63 -5.28
C ARG A 284 -2.19 -14.94 -4.71
N LYS A 285 -2.27 -14.82 -3.39
CA LYS A 285 -3.42 -14.18 -2.73
C LYS A 285 -3.59 -12.74 -3.16
N VAL A 286 -2.49 -12.01 -3.37
CA VAL A 286 -2.52 -10.62 -3.83
C VAL A 286 -3.04 -10.52 -5.27
N GLN A 287 -2.52 -11.33 -6.19
CA GLN A 287 -2.98 -11.35 -7.58
C GLN A 287 -4.44 -11.83 -7.69
N GLU A 288 -4.85 -12.88 -6.97
CA GLU A 288 -6.24 -13.32 -6.92
C GLU A 288 -7.17 -12.22 -6.41
N ALA A 289 -6.79 -11.49 -5.37
CA ALA A 289 -7.58 -10.38 -4.85
C ALA A 289 -7.65 -9.22 -5.86
N ALA A 290 -6.58 -8.96 -6.59
CA ALA A 290 -6.48 -7.91 -7.59
C ALA A 290 -7.27 -8.22 -8.89
N ASN A 291 -7.25 -9.48 -9.32
CA ASN A 291 -7.86 -9.94 -10.57
C ASN A 291 -9.29 -10.46 -10.38
N ARG A 292 -9.77 -10.55 -9.13
CA ARG A 292 -11.19 -10.78 -8.85
C ARG A 292 -12.02 -9.63 -9.39
N LYS A 293 -13.12 -9.97 -10.06
CA LYS A 293 -14.15 -8.99 -10.43
C LYS A 293 -14.52 -8.15 -9.21
N PRO A 294 -14.71 -6.83 -9.37
CA PRO A 294 -15.21 -5.96 -8.32
C PRO A 294 -16.40 -6.61 -7.58
N LEU A 295 -16.50 -6.36 -6.28
CA LEU A 295 -17.62 -6.89 -5.49
C LEU A 295 -18.96 -6.45 -6.08
N TYR A 296 -19.03 -5.26 -6.68
CA TYR A 296 -20.14 -4.80 -7.51
C TYR A 296 -20.59 -5.84 -8.56
N ASP A 297 -19.68 -6.29 -9.41
CA ASP A 297 -19.99 -7.24 -10.48
C ASP A 297 -20.35 -8.62 -9.93
N ARG A 298 -19.67 -9.04 -8.86
CA ARG A 298 -19.93 -10.32 -8.18
C ARG A 298 -21.32 -10.38 -7.55
N LEU A 299 -21.83 -9.25 -7.06
CA LEU A 299 -23.18 -9.14 -6.52
C LEU A 299 -24.26 -9.03 -7.61
N GLY A 300 -23.89 -8.93 -8.90
CA GLY A 300 -24.85 -8.71 -9.99
C GLY A 300 -25.16 -7.23 -10.25
N GLY A 301 -24.28 -6.34 -9.82
CA GLY A 301 -24.31 -4.91 -10.13
C GLY A 301 -25.38 -4.11 -9.38
N GLU A 302 -25.74 -2.95 -9.96
CA GLU A 302 -26.62 -1.95 -9.34
C GLU A 302 -28.00 -2.52 -8.97
N ARG A 303 -28.50 -3.48 -9.75
CA ARG A 303 -29.81 -4.10 -9.51
C ARG A 303 -29.85 -4.76 -8.13
N THR A 304 -28.88 -5.61 -7.80
CA THR A 304 -28.84 -6.32 -6.52
C THR A 304 -28.62 -5.37 -5.37
N VAL A 305 -27.72 -4.39 -5.52
CA VAL A 305 -27.48 -3.37 -4.48
C VAL A 305 -28.76 -2.57 -4.21
N THR A 306 -29.49 -2.19 -5.25
CA THR A 306 -30.77 -1.46 -5.12
C THR A 306 -31.82 -2.30 -4.38
N MET A 307 -31.91 -3.60 -4.69
CA MET A 307 -32.83 -4.52 -3.99
C MET A 307 -32.46 -4.67 -2.51
N VAL A 308 -31.18 -4.85 -2.20
CA VAL A 308 -30.68 -4.90 -0.81
C VAL A 308 -31.05 -3.62 -0.06
N VAL A 309 -30.80 -2.45 -0.66
CA VAL A 309 -31.11 -1.15 -0.04
C VAL A 309 -32.62 -0.98 0.14
N GLU A 310 -33.43 -1.40 -0.82
CA GLU A 310 -34.89 -1.29 -0.73
C GLU A 310 -35.41 -2.04 0.50
N GLU A 311 -34.96 -3.29 0.68
CA GLU A 311 -35.34 -4.17 1.79
C GLU A 311 -34.78 -3.69 3.13
N VAL A 312 -33.52 -3.23 3.17
CA VAL A 312 -32.91 -2.64 4.38
C VAL A 312 -33.74 -1.46 4.88
N TYR A 313 -34.12 -0.54 3.99
CA TYR A 313 -34.96 0.58 4.39
C TYR A 313 -36.40 0.16 4.71
N GLY A 314 -36.93 -0.89 4.08
CA GLY A 314 -38.21 -1.49 4.47
C GLY A 314 -38.25 -1.85 5.96
N ARG A 315 -37.18 -2.48 6.46
CA ARG A 315 -37.03 -2.84 7.88
C ARG A 315 -36.66 -1.65 8.76
N ALA A 316 -35.76 -0.79 8.31
CA ALA A 316 -35.34 0.38 9.10
C ALA A 316 -36.50 1.36 9.39
N LEU A 317 -37.52 1.40 8.52
CA LEU A 317 -38.72 2.22 8.72
C LEU A 317 -39.66 1.68 9.80
N THR A 318 -39.55 0.39 10.15
CA THR A 318 -40.37 -0.25 11.19
C THR A 318 -39.59 -0.61 12.45
N ASP A 319 -38.25 -0.64 12.39
CA ASP A 319 -37.37 -0.88 13.53
C ASP A 319 -37.49 0.24 14.60
N ASP A 320 -37.77 -0.14 15.85
CA ASP A 320 -37.99 0.79 16.96
C ASP A 320 -36.77 1.69 17.26
N ARG A 321 -35.55 1.27 16.90
CA ARG A 321 -34.30 2.01 17.08
C ARG A 321 -34.10 3.05 15.98
N LEU A 322 -34.69 2.85 14.80
CA LEU A 322 -34.40 3.64 13.60
C LEU A 322 -35.58 4.48 13.08
N ARG A 323 -36.82 4.02 13.27
CA ARG A 323 -38.01 4.62 12.64
C ARG A 323 -38.15 6.12 12.87
N SER A 324 -37.77 6.62 14.06
CA SER A 324 -37.90 8.02 14.47
C SER A 324 -37.08 8.98 13.60
N PHE A 325 -35.97 8.53 13.01
CA PHE A 325 -35.15 9.34 12.09
C PHE A 325 -35.85 9.62 10.76
N PHE A 326 -36.83 8.80 10.38
CA PHE A 326 -37.51 8.86 9.09
C PHE A 326 -38.91 9.48 9.17
N GLU A 327 -39.52 9.58 10.35
CA GLU A 327 -40.88 10.09 10.53
C GLU A 327 -41.10 11.50 9.96
N LYS A 328 -40.12 12.40 10.16
CA LYS A 328 -40.17 13.79 9.67
C LYS A 328 -39.82 13.95 8.20
N ASN A 329 -39.28 12.90 7.57
CA ASN A 329 -38.70 12.95 6.21
C ASN A 329 -39.27 11.87 5.29
N LYS A 330 -40.50 11.41 5.52
CA LYS A 330 -41.13 10.34 4.70
C LYS A 330 -41.09 10.62 3.20
N ALA A 331 -41.31 11.87 2.78
CA ALA A 331 -41.25 12.29 1.38
C ALA A 331 -39.84 12.17 0.76
N LYS A 332 -38.77 12.14 1.57
CA LYS A 332 -37.38 12.06 1.10
C LYS A 332 -36.80 10.65 1.14
N VAL A 333 -37.52 9.67 1.70
CA VAL A 333 -37.02 8.30 1.88
C VAL A 333 -36.50 7.71 0.57
N GLN A 334 -37.22 7.89 -0.55
CA GLN A 334 -36.78 7.39 -1.86
C GLN A 334 -35.45 8.01 -2.32
N SER A 335 -35.25 9.32 -2.09
CA SER A 335 -33.99 9.98 -2.39
C SER A 335 -32.85 9.46 -1.50
N ILE A 336 -33.14 9.17 -0.23
CA ILE A 336 -32.16 8.61 0.72
C ILE A 336 -31.76 7.19 0.29
N LYS A 337 -32.72 6.34 -0.11
CA LYS A 337 -32.43 5.00 -0.65
C LYS A 337 -31.51 5.06 -1.86
N LYS A 338 -31.81 5.95 -2.83
CA LYS A 338 -30.95 6.14 -4.02
C LYS A 338 -29.52 6.52 -3.64
N LYS A 339 -29.37 7.48 -2.71
CA LYS A 339 -28.04 7.90 -2.21
C LYS A 339 -27.29 6.76 -1.51
N MET A 340 -27.99 5.95 -0.70
CA MET A 340 -27.39 4.77 -0.08
C MET A 340 -26.92 3.75 -1.13
N ALA A 341 -27.74 3.46 -2.14
CA ALA A 341 -27.36 2.55 -3.22
C ALA A 341 -26.14 3.06 -3.99
N GLN A 342 -26.11 4.36 -4.34
CA GLN A 342 -24.96 4.99 -4.99
C GLN A 342 -23.69 4.89 -4.15
N TYR A 343 -23.78 5.15 -2.84
CA TYR A 343 -22.65 5.01 -1.93
C TYR A 343 -22.13 3.58 -1.88
N ILE A 344 -23.01 2.59 -1.69
CA ILE A 344 -22.61 1.18 -1.63
C ILE A 344 -22.01 0.76 -2.97
N CYS A 345 -22.66 1.06 -4.11
CA CYS A 345 -22.15 0.75 -5.45
C CYS A 345 -20.74 1.29 -5.67
N GLY A 346 -20.48 2.55 -5.35
CA GLY A 346 -19.14 3.14 -5.49
C GLY A 346 -18.13 2.49 -4.53
N ALA A 347 -18.52 2.28 -3.27
CA ALA A 347 -17.63 1.73 -2.25
C ALA A 347 -17.22 0.26 -2.50
N ILE A 348 -17.99 -0.48 -3.30
CA ILE A 348 -17.71 -1.89 -3.65
C ILE A 348 -17.13 -2.06 -5.07
N GLY A 349 -16.68 -0.96 -5.70
CA GLY A 349 -15.98 -0.97 -6.98
C GLY A 349 -16.88 -0.86 -8.22
N GLY A 350 -18.13 -0.41 -8.06
CA GLY A 350 -19.04 -0.09 -9.16
C GLY A 350 -18.86 1.33 -9.71
N PRO A 351 -19.50 1.67 -10.83
CA PRO A 351 -19.31 2.94 -11.55
C PRO A 351 -19.95 4.16 -10.86
N SER A 352 -20.61 3.98 -9.72
CA SER A 352 -21.33 5.05 -9.04
C SER A 352 -20.38 6.00 -8.33
N ALA A 353 -20.42 7.28 -8.70
CA ALA A 353 -19.79 8.33 -7.94
C ALA A 353 -20.72 8.75 -6.78
N TYR A 354 -20.22 8.67 -5.55
CA TYR A 354 -20.86 9.24 -4.36
C TYR A 354 -19.90 10.22 -3.72
N ASP A 355 -20.36 11.46 -3.51
CA ASP A 355 -19.55 12.47 -2.83
C ASP A 355 -19.58 12.21 -1.31
N VAL A 356 -18.48 11.65 -0.80
CA VAL A 356 -18.31 11.37 0.63
C VAL A 356 -18.28 12.66 1.46
N ALA A 357 -17.93 13.81 0.86
CA ALA A 357 -17.89 15.08 1.57
C ALA A 357 -19.28 15.52 2.06
N ASP A 358 -20.35 15.13 1.36
CA ASP A 358 -21.74 15.42 1.74
C ASP A 358 -22.24 14.57 2.93
N MET A 359 -21.57 13.45 3.25
CA MET A 359 -22.03 12.50 4.26
C MET A 359 -22.09 13.13 5.65
N LYS A 360 -21.02 13.80 6.07
CA LYS A 360 -20.91 14.38 7.41
C LYS A 360 -21.88 15.54 7.63
N PRO A 361 -21.98 16.55 6.73
CA PRO A 361 -22.96 17.62 6.85
C PRO A 361 -24.41 17.12 6.92
N ALA A 362 -24.76 16.11 6.11
CA ALA A 362 -26.11 15.57 6.08
C ALA A 362 -26.53 14.92 7.41
N HIS A 363 -25.61 14.25 8.12
CA HIS A 363 -25.91 13.51 9.35
C HIS A 363 -25.59 14.29 10.63
N TYR A 364 -24.86 15.40 10.54
CA TYR A 364 -24.32 16.11 11.71
C TYR A 364 -25.39 16.48 12.75
N SER A 365 -26.57 16.93 12.34
CA SER A 365 -27.65 17.35 13.26
C SER A 365 -28.56 16.21 13.75
N MET A 366 -28.34 14.97 13.28
CA MET A 366 -29.32 13.88 13.46
C MET A 366 -29.16 13.09 14.76
N ASN A 367 -28.15 13.36 15.61
CA ASN A 367 -27.89 12.59 16.85
C ASN A 367 -27.82 11.07 16.65
N ILE A 368 -27.33 10.63 15.49
CA ILE A 368 -27.10 9.20 15.22
C ILE A 368 -25.90 8.74 16.06
N THR A 369 -26.06 7.62 16.74
CA THR A 369 -25.07 7.04 17.66
C THR A 369 -24.54 5.73 17.07
N SER A 370 -23.49 5.16 17.67
CA SER A 370 -23.02 3.83 17.29
C SER A 370 -24.13 2.79 17.38
N PHE A 371 -24.99 2.85 18.40
CA PHE A 371 -26.14 1.96 18.56
C PHE A 371 -27.10 2.00 17.37
N HIS A 372 -27.43 3.21 16.87
CA HIS A 372 -28.28 3.35 15.68
C HIS A 372 -27.57 2.85 14.41
N PHE A 373 -26.27 3.12 14.28
CA PHE A 373 -25.51 2.64 13.13
C PHE A 373 -25.38 1.12 13.12
N ASP A 374 -25.16 0.51 14.28
CA ASP A 374 -25.09 -0.94 14.48
C ASP A 374 -26.40 -1.61 14.06
N ALA A 375 -27.55 -1.01 14.40
CA ALA A 375 -28.86 -1.48 13.95
C ALA A 375 -28.97 -1.54 12.42
N VAL A 376 -28.46 -0.54 11.69
CA VAL A 376 -28.44 -0.56 10.22
C VAL A 376 -27.56 -1.68 9.68
N ILE A 377 -26.38 -1.91 10.30
CA ILE A 377 -25.46 -2.99 9.91
C ILE A 377 -26.08 -4.37 10.19
N GLU A 378 -26.76 -4.54 11.31
CA GLU A 378 -27.49 -5.78 11.64
C GLU A 378 -28.57 -6.07 10.60
N ILE A 379 -29.45 -5.10 10.33
CA ILE A 379 -30.49 -5.21 9.30
C ILE A 379 -29.87 -5.55 7.94
N LEU A 380 -28.79 -4.86 7.55
CA LEU A 380 -28.09 -5.13 6.29
C LEU A 380 -27.60 -6.58 6.21
N ARG A 381 -27.02 -7.11 7.28
CA ARG A 381 -26.52 -8.50 7.31
C ARG A 381 -27.66 -9.51 7.23
N GLU A 382 -28.78 -9.26 7.90
CA GLU A 382 -29.97 -10.11 7.82
C GLU A 382 -30.56 -10.11 6.41
N VAL A 383 -30.68 -8.94 5.78
CA VAL A 383 -31.18 -8.81 4.41
C VAL A 383 -30.28 -9.55 3.42
N MET A 384 -28.97 -9.35 3.48
CA MET A 384 -28.04 -10.04 2.59
C MET A 384 -28.06 -11.55 2.80
N HIS A 385 -28.20 -12.02 4.05
CA HIS A 385 -28.37 -13.45 4.34
C HIS A 385 -29.66 -14.01 3.73
N GLN A 386 -30.78 -13.29 3.81
CA GLN A 386 -32.05 -13.74 3.23
C GLN A 386 -32.07 -13.70 1.70
N MET A 387 -31.22 -12.88 1.09
CA MET A 387 -31.03 -12.82 -0.36
C MET A 387 -29.99 -13.83 -0.87
N ASP A 388 -29.56 -14.77 -0.02
CA ASP A 388 -28.53 -15.79 -0.34
C ASP A 388 -27.21 -15.20 -0.85
N ILE A 389 -26.87 -13.97 -0.42
CA ILE A 389 -25.57 -13.37 -0.75
C ILE A 389 -24.48 -14.11 0.05
N PRO A 390 -23.42 -14.61 -0.61
CA PRO A 390 -22.34 -15.32 0.06
C PRO A 390 -21.79 -14.54 1.26
N SER A 391 -21.56 -15.22 2.39
CA SER A 391 -21.17 -14.57 3.65
C SER A 391 -19.89 -13.73 3.55
N GLY A 392 -18.93 -14.15 2.71
CA GLY A 392 -17.71 -13.39 2.42
C GLY A 392 -17.97 -12.08 1.68
N ASP A 393 -18.99 -12.04 0.82
CA ASP A 393 -19.38 -10.85 0.06
C ASP A 393 -20.23 -9.91 0.92
N ALA A 394 -21.16 -10.48 1.68
CA ALA A 394 -21.91 -9.77 2.71
C ALA A 394 -21.00 -9.08 3.74
N ALA A 395 -19.92 -9.74 4.17
CA ALA A 395 -18.93 -9.17 5.09
C ALA A 395 -18.16 -7.99 4.45
N GLN A 396 -17.85 -8.07 3.16
CA GLN A 396 -17.17 -6.98 2.45
C GLN A 396 -18.09 -5.77 2.25
N VAL A 397 -19.36 -5.97 1.89
CA VAL A 397 -20.36 -4.88 1.82
C VAL A 397 -20.52 -4.22 3.19
N SER A 398 -20.62 -5.03 4.25
CA SER A 398 -20.70 -4.52 5.63
C SER A 398 -19.47 -3.69 6.00
N ARG A 399 -18.27 -4.13 5.60
CA ARG A 399 -17.02 -3.39 5.84
C ARG A 399 -16.98 -2.08 5.06
N ALA A 400 -17.44 -2.08 3.81
CA ALA A 400 -17.56 -0.86 3.01
C ALA A 400 -18.48 0.15 3.70
N LEU A 401 -19.67 -0.28 4.16
CA LEU A 401 -20.59 0.58 4.89
C LEU A 401 -20.02 1.05 6.24
N GLN A 402 -19.29 0.21 6.97
CA GLN A 402 -18.62 0.59 8.21
C GLN A 402 -17.66 1.78 8.05
N GLY A 403 -17.05 1.95 6.86
CA GLY A 403 -16.23 3.12 6.55
C GLY A 403 -16.99 4.45 6.66
N ALA A 404 -18.33 4.46 6.56
CA ALA A 404 -19.15 5.66 6.74
C ALA A 404 -19.40 6.04 8.21
N ARG A 405 -19.10 5.14 9.16
CA ARG A 405 -19.51 5.31 10.57
C ARG A 405 -19.07 6.64 11.16
N GLU A 406 -17.81 7.01 10.95
CA GLU A 406 -17.27 8.25 11.49
C GLU A 406 -18.08 9.45 10.98
N ASN A 407 -18.26 9.56 9.67
CA ASN A 407 -19.00 10.65 9.04
C ASN A 407 -20.46 10.72 9.52
N VAL A 408 -21.11 9.58 9.74
CA VAL A 408 -22.52 9.51 10.17
C VAL A 408 -22.68 9.81 11.66
N CYS A 409 -21.79 9.31 12.52
CA CYS A 409 -21.89 9.44 13.97
C CYS A 409 -21.20 10.71 14.52
N THR A 410 -20.42 11.44 13.71
CA THR A 410 -19.62 12.58 14.15
C THR A 410 -20.44 13.61 14.92
N GLY A 411 -21.66 13.91 14.49
CA GLY A 411 -22.50 14.92 15.13
C GLY A 411 -22.74 14.64 16.62
N TYR A 412 -23.05 13.39 16.96
CA TYR A 412 -23.22 12.94 18.33
C TYR A 412 -21.90 12.99 19.12
N ILE A 413 -20.81 12.50 18.52
CA ILE A 413 -19.48 12.46 19.15
C ILE A 413 -19.04 13.88 19.53
N VAL A 414 -19.09 14.82 18.59
CA VAL A 414 -18.68 16.21 18.80
C VAL A 414 -19.52 16.89 19.86
N ARG A 415 -20.86 16.76 19.80
CA ARG A 415 -21.74 17.36 20.82
C ARG A 415 -21.51 16.78 22.21
N THR A 416 -21.29 15.48 22.30
CA THR A 416 -20.97 14.80 23.57
C THR A 416 -19.65 15.29 24.14
N GLU A 417 -18.63 15.46 23.30
CA GLU A 417 -17.32 15.96 23.72
C GLU A 417 -17.38 17.44 24.14
N ILE A 418 -18.13 18.28 23.41
CA ILE A 418 -18.41 19.66 23.82
C ILE A 418 -19.12 19.68 25.18
N ALA A 419 -20.15 18.85 25.36
CA ALA A 419 -20.88 18.77 26.62
C ALA A 419 -19.97 18.33 27.79
N LYS A 420 -19.11 17.33 27.59
CA LYS A 420 -18.11 16.90 28.58
C LYS A 420 -17.13 18.01 28.94
N ARG A 421 -16.61 18.74 27.95
CA ARG A 421 -15.70 19.88 28.19
C ARG A 421 -16.38 21.03 28.90
N SER A 422 -17.64 21.31 28.57
CA SER A 422 -18.45 22.32 29.27
C SER A 422 -18.70 21.92 30.73
N LEU A 423 -19.01 20.65 31.00
CA LEU A 423 -19.15 20.11 32.36
C LEU A 423 -17.84 20.23 33.16
N ALA A 424 -16.70 19.90 32.54
CA ALA A 424 -15.38 20.02 33.17
C ALA A 424 -15.00 21.48 33.52
N LYS A 425 -15.57 22.48 32.81
CA LYS A 425 -15.35 23.91 33.07
C LYS A 425 -16.31 24.51 34.10
N GLY A 426 -17.30 23.75 34.59
CA GLY A 426 -18.18 24.17 35.70
C GLY A 426 -19.56 23.52 35.67
N SER A 427 -19.74 22.39 36.36
CA SER A 427 -21.03 21.73 36.59
C SER A 427 -22.09 22.67 37.21
N ASP A 428 -21.66 23.57 38.08
CA ASP A 428 -22.52 24.51 38.81
C ASP A 428 -23.27 25.47 37.88
N GLN A 429 -22.67 25.85 36.75
CA GLN A 429 -23.35 26.71 35.77
C GLN A 429 -24.46 25.98 35.03
N MET A 430 -24.28 24.70 34.70
CA MET A 430 -25.32 23.88 34.09
C MET A 430 -26.46 23.63 35.07
N PHE A 431 -26.15 23.32 36.34
CA PHE A 431 -27.12 23.16 37.41
C PHE A 431 -28.01 24.42 37.57
N ARG A 432 -27.40 25.61 37.64
CA ARG A 432 -28.14 26.88 37.70
C ARG A 432 -28.99 27.13 36.46
N ARG A 433 -28.45 26.88 35.25
CA ARG A 433 -29.17 27.07 33.98
C ARG A 433 -30.38 26.14 33.83
N LEU A 434 -30.33 24.95 34.43
CA LEU A 434 -31.45 24.02 34.44
C LEU A 434 -32.52 24.38 35.47
N GLY A 435 -32.31 25.41 36.29
CA GLY A 435 -33.24 25.82 37.36
C GLY A 435 -32.98 25.13 38.70
N GLU A 436 -31.73 24.72 38.95
CA GLU A 436 -31.29 24.07 40.18
C GLU A 436 -32.15 22.84 40.52
N SER A 437 -32.40 22.56 41.79
CA SER A 437 -33.13 21.36 42.25
C SER A 437 -34.55 21.30 41.69
N GLU A 438 -35.28 22.43 41.66
CA GLU A 438 -36.66 22.46 41.15
C GLU A 438 -36.71 22.21 39.64
N GLY A 439 -35.77 22.78 38.90
CA GLY A 439 -35.69 22.60 37.46
C GLY A 439 -35.28 21.19 37.07
N LEU A 440 -34.34 20.58 37.82
CA LEU A 440 -34.04 19.15 37.68
C LEU A 440 -35.27 18.30 38.01
N ALA A 441 -36.00 18.59 39.09
CA ALA A 441 -37.22 17.85 39.44
C ALA A 441 -38.26 17.90 38.30
N ARG A 442 -38.50 19.07 37.70
CA ARG A 442 -39.38 19.20 36.53
C ARG A 442 -38.91 18.37 35.34
N ILE A 443 -37.61 18.31 35.09
CA ILE A 443 -37.03 17.49 34.01
C ILE A 443 -37.22 16.00 34.32
N PHE A 444 -36.93 15.57 35.55
CA PHE A 444 -37.14 14.19 35.98
C PHE A 444 -38.61 13.79 35.90
N ASP A 445 -39.55 14.64 36.33
CA ASP A 445 -40.98 14.39 36.21
C ASP A 445 -41.42 14.27 34.76
N MET A 446 -40.88 15.12 33.87
CA MET A 446 -41.16 15.03 32.44
C MET A 446 -40.60 13.74 31.84
N VAL A 447 -39.35 13.37 32.15
CA VAL A 447 -38.72 12.13 31.68
C VAL A 447 -39.44 10.90 32.24
N TYR A 448 -39.83 10.93 33.51
CA TYR A 448 -40.58 9.86 34.15
C TYR A 448 -41.97 9.71 33.55
N SER A 449 -42.69 10.81 33.33
CA SER A 449 -43.96 10.82 32.61
C SER A 449 -43.83 10.25 31.19
N MET A 450 -42.78 10.63 30.46
CA MET A 450 -42.49 10.04 29.15
C MET A 450 -42.21 8.55 29.26
N ALA A 451 -41.38 8.12 30.22
CA ALA A 451 -41.01 6.72 30.40
C ALA A 451 -42.21 5.83 30.78
N VAL A 452 -43.09 6.31 31.66
CA VAL A 452 -44.30 5.59 32.09
C VAL A 452 -45.35 5.52 30.98
N ASN A 453 -45.38 6.49 30.07
CA ASN A 453 -46.37 6.54 28.99
C ASN A 453 -45.86 5.94 27.67
N ASP A 454 -44.55 5.77 27.50
CA ASP A 454 -43.97 5.15 26.32
C ASP A 454 -44.15 3.63 26.35
N GLN A 455 -44.97 3.13 25.43
CA GLN A 455 -45.25 1.70 25.28
C GLN A 455 -43.98 0.87 25.02
N ARG A 456 -42.92 1.46 24.47
CA ARG A 456 -41.63 0.77 24.23
C ARG A 456 -40.89 0.47 25.52
N ILE A 457 -41.02 1.33 26.53
CA ILE A 457 -40.31 1.19 27.81
C ILE A 457 -41.03 0.21 28.73
N LYS A 458 -42.35 0.05 28.60
CA LYS A 458 -43.14 -0.92 29.40
C LYS A 458 -42.80 -2.39 29.15
N HIS A 459 -42.15 -2.68 28.02
CA HIS A 459 -41.71 -4.04 27.66
C HIS A 459 -40.25 -4.33 28.04
N PHE A 460 -39.54 -3.35 28.60
CA PHE A 460 -38.20 -3.50 29.18
C PHE A 460 -38.34 -3.95 30.64
#